data_AF-A0A9E0LNM9-F1
#
_entry.id   AF-A0A9E0LNM9-F1
#
_cell.length_a   1.000
_cell.length_b   1.000
_cell.length_c   1.000
_cell.angle_alpha   90.00
_cell.angle_beta   90.00
_cell.angle_gamma   90.00
#
_symmetry.space_group_name_H-M   'P 1'
#
loop_
_entity.id
_entity.type
_entity.pdbx_description
1 polymer ?
#
loop_
_entity_poly.entity_id
_entity_poly.type
_entity_poly.pdbx_seq_one_letter_code
_entity_poly.pdbx_strand_id
1 'polypeptide(L)'
;MNSLKLLPKSSIFLVLSSLLALAQAEGKNAAPVANKPTQEALSSKSKRASSNDFCELNFPQGQALAQILWTTQKEGSSKTKGRVLASGKVKVPKNQPLEVILSTEALEHMDSIEQLAAFPVTNFIAARLDFTDDHMRHLKNFKSLAHLNLDETLVTDKSLALIATFKELMALRISVTDITGTNFEALSKLPILLHLNIHGTNLKPGCLAKLKGTFPHLSDLDISTTNLRREDAAALTSATALKNLDLGGNKGFDDSCIGYLAGLKHLKSLKVADTSVTDKSLAELSKLPKLKSLIVRNRTFWRSGIPSETSGRLKVIDCAAKSNATLEVFQPLR
;
A
#
# COMPACT_ATOMS: atom_id res chain seq x y z
N MET A 1 -22.94 14.88 21.80
CA MET A 1 -22.09 15.98 21.30
C MET A 1 -20.79 15.98 22.08
N ASN A 2 -19.75 15.39 21.51
CA ASN A 2 -18.35 15.64 21.90
C ASN A 2 -17.50 15.44 20.65
N SER A 3 -16.76 16.49 20.33
CA SER A 3 -16.17 16.80 19.04
C SER A 3 -14.94 15.94 18.73
N LEU A 4 -14.95 15.27 17.57
CA LEU A 4 -13.73 14.75 16.95
C LEU A 4 -12.82 15.93 16.63
N LYS A 5 -11.72 16.07 17.39
CA LYS A 5 -10.63 16.97 17.04
C LYS A 5 -9.86 16.36 15.87
N LEU A 6 -10.07 16.91 14.68
CA LEU A 6 -9.25 16.70 13.49
C LEU A 6 -7.77 16.94 13.83
N LEU A 7 -6.92 15.96 13.51
CA LEU A 7 -5.47 16.08 13.61
C LEU A 7 -4.94 17.10 12.57
N PRO A 8 -3.79 17.77 12.85
CA PRO A 8 -3.32 18.90 12.05
C PRO A 8 -2.85 18.49 10.64
N LYS A 9 -3.10 19.38 9.67
CA LYS A 9 -2.88 19.27 8.22
C LYS A 9 -1.41 19.05 7.75
N SER A 10 -0.46 18.84 8.66
CA SER A 10 0.97 18.70 8.32
C SER A 10 1.41 17.26 7.98
N SER A 11 0.54 16.26 8.09
CA SER A 11 0.84 14.86 7.69
C SER A 11 0.55 14.53 6.22
N ILE A 12 0.11 15.52 5.43
CA ILE A 12 -0.47 15.33 4.08
C ILE A 12 0.59 15.21 2.95
N PHE A 13 1.87 15.52 3.22
CA PHE A 13 2.90 15.57 2.17
C PHE A 13 3.66 14.26 1.87
N LEU A 14 3.40 13.17 2.61
CA LEU A 14 4.18 11.92 2.49
C LEU A 14 3.55 10.79 1.65
N VAL A 15 2.31 10.95 1.20
CA VAL A 15 1.59 9.87 0.49
C VAL A 15 1.76 9.93 -1.04
N LEU A 16 2.10 11.09 -1.61
CA LEU A 16 2.37 11.22 -3.05
C LEU A 16 3.81 10.86 -3.45
N SER A 17 4.78 10.88 -2.52
CA SER A 17 6.18 10.59 -2.82
C SER A 17 6.51 9.09 -2.87
N SER A 18 5.73 8.24 -2.19
CA SER A 18 5.96 6.80 -2.11
C SER A 18 5.54 6.03 -3.37
N LEU A 19 4.50 6.48 -4.09
CA LEU A 19 4.11 5.92 -5.40
C LEU A 19 5.11 6.28 -6.52
N LEU A 20 5.78 7.43 -6.42
CA LEU A 20 6.78 7.85 -7.42
C LEU A 20 8.16 7.20 -7.18
N ALA A 21 8.51 6.92 -5.92
CA ALA A 21 9.79 6.30 -5.56
C ALA A 21 9.88 4.81 -5.93
N LEU A 22 8.76 4.07 -5.95
CA LEU A 22 8.76 2.65 -6.34
C LEU A 22 9.01 2.45 -7.85
N ALA A 23 8.62 3.42 -8.69
CA ALA A 23 8.78 3.30 -10.14
C ALA A 23 10.22 3.58 -10.64
N GLN A 24 11.10 4.14 -9.81
CA GLN A 24 12.45 4.56 -10.22
C GLN A 24 13.57 3.59 -9.80
N ALA A 25 13.28 2.55 -9.00
CA ALA A 25 14.30 1.67 -8.44
C ALA A 25 14.60 0.39 -9.26
N GLU A 26 13.83 0.06 -10.30
CA GLU A 26 14.00 -1.21 -11.05
C GLU A 26 14.57 -1.06 -12.47
N GLY A 27 15.11 0.11 -12.81
CA GLY A 27 15.46 0.44 -14.19
C GLY A 27 16.94 0.68 -14.50
N LYS A 28 17.92 0.00 -13.89
CA LYS A 28 19.34 0.08 -14.34
C LYS A 28 20.13 -1.20 -14.07
N ASN A 29 20.28 -2.05 -15.09
CA ASN A 29 21.54 -2.70 -15.49
C ASN A 29 21.31 -3.72 -16.61
N ALA A 30 21.51 -3.29 -17.86
CA ALA A 30 21.92 -4.16 -18.97
C ALA A 30 22.70 -3.30 -19.97
N ALA A 31 23.97 -3.65 -20.19
CA ALA A 31 24.86 -3.00 -21.16
C ALA A 31 24.50 -3.43 -22.60
N PRO A 32 24.67 -2.57 -23.63
CA PRO A 32 24.38 -2.93 -25.00
C PRO A 32 25.62 -3.55 -25.68
N VAL A 33 25.44 -4.72 -26.30
CA VAL A 33 26.40 -5.24 -27.29
C VAL A 33 26.00 -4.67 -28.66
N ALA A 34 26.95 -3.99 -29.29
CA ALA A 34 26.81 -3.36 -30.58
C ALA A 34 26.76 -4.39 -31.71
N ASN A 35 25.82 -4.22 -32.65
CA ASN A 35 26.05 -4.51 -34.06
C ASN A 35 25.08 -3.71 -34.94
N LYS A 36 25.62 -3.08 -35.96
CA LYS A 36 24.97 -2.41 -37.11
C LYS A 36 25.85 -2.71 -38.33
N PRO A 37 25.38 -2.49 -39.57
CA PRO A 37 24.01 -2.45 -40.07
C PRO A 37 23.83 -3.20 -41.41
N THR A 38 22.59 -3.30 -41.91
CA THR A 38 22.32 -3.15 -43.34
C THR A 38 20.93 -2.56 -43.56
N GLN A 39 20.87 -1.53 -44.42
CA GLN A 39 19.68 -0.81 -44.85
C GLN A 39 19.14 -1.42 -46.15
N GLU A 40 17.83 -1.64 -46.21
CA GLU A 40 17.00 -1.62 -47.42
C GLU A 40 15.54 -1.50 -46.92
N ALA A 41 14.98 -0.30 -46.88
CA ALA A 41 14.19 0.35 -47.93
C ALA A 41 12.67 0.07 -47.84
N LEU A 42 11.94 1.17 -47.66
CA LEU A 42 10.59 1.48 -48.19
C LEU A 42 9.31 1.01 -47.45
N SER A 43 8.69 2.04 -46.83
CA SER A 43 7.25 2.33 -46.81
C SER A 43 6.32 1.49 -45.92
N SER A 44 5.67 2.14 -44.95
CA SER A 44 4.23 2.46 -45.04
C SER A 44 3.62 2.78 -43.67
N LYS A 45 2.91 3.92 -43.64
CA LYS A 45 1.81 4.27 -42.73
C LYS A 45 2.14 4.38 -41.23
N SER A 46 2.34 5.63 -40.81
CA SER A 46 1.96 6.11 -39.48
C SER A 46 0.53 5.66 -39.14
N LYS A 47 0.41 4.60 -38.33
CA LYS A 47 -0.86 4.22 -37.68
C LYS A 47 -1.20 5.32 -36.68
N ARG A 48 -1.95 6.33 -37.13
CA ARG A 48 -2.89 7.04 -36.25
C ARG A 48 -3.71 5.94 -35.56
N ALA A 49 -3.80 5.99 -34.23
CA ALA A 49 -4.71 5.13 -33.47
C ALA A 49 -6.09 5.27 -34.12
N SER A 50 -6.60 4.16 -34.67
CA SER A 50 -7.87 4.20 -35.39
C SER A 50 -8.99 4.43 -34.38
N SER A 51 -10.13 5.00 -34.79
CA SER A 51 -11.25 5.28 -33.90
C SER A 51 -11.79 4.04 -33.16
N ASN A 52 -11.35 2.83 -33.51
CA ASN A 52 -11.72 1.57 -32.88
C ASN A 52 -11.05 1.29 -31.52
N ASP A 53 -10.02 2.06 -31.14
CA ASP A 53 -9.26 1.84 -29.90
C ASP A 53 -9.97 2.37 -28.64
N PHE A 54 -11.02 3.19 -28.82
CA PHE A 54 -11.81 3.78 -27.75
C PHE A 54 -13.25 3.26 -27.78
N CYS A 55 -13.88 3.23 -26.62
CA CYS A 55 -15.31 2.96 -26.43
C CYS A 55 -15.96 4.21 -25.84
N GLU A 56 -17.13 4.58 -26.35
CA GLU A 56 -17.94 5.67 -25.79
C GLU A 56 -18.79 5.10 -24.64
N LEU A 57 -18.66 5.71 -23.47
CA LEU A 57 -19.46 5.44 -22.29
C LEU A 57 -20.34 6.63 -22.00
N ASN A 58 -21.54 6.36 -21.49
CA ASN A 58 -22.47 7.38 -21.03
C ASN A 58 -22.49 7.37 -19.51
N PHE A 59 -22.20 8.51 -18.91
CA PHE A 59 -22.39 8.77 -17.49
C PHE A 59 -23.50 9.81 -17.31
N PRO A 60 -24.13 9.88 -16.13
CA PRO A 60 -25.01 10.98 -15.76
C PRO A 60 -24.39 12.35 -16.12
N GLN A 61 -25.21 13.25 -16.63
CA GLN A 61 -24.80 14.63 -16.90
C GLN A 61 -24.76 15.42 -15.58
N GLY A 62 -23.94 16.46 -15.55
CA GLY A 62 -23.78 17.31 -14.36
C GLY A 62 -22.40 17.13 -13.77
N GLN A 63 -22.32 16.66 -12.53
CA GLN A 63 -21.04 16.45 -11.84
C GLN A 63 -20.31 15.21 -12.36
N ALA A 64 -18.98 15.21 -12.24
CA ALA A 64 -18.15 14.11 -12.69
C ALA A 64 -18.06 13.04 -11.61
N LEU A 65 -18.47 11.81 -11.91
CA LEU A 65 -18.45 10.70 -10.95
C LEU A 65 -17.02 10.19 -10.69
N ALA A 66 -16.11 10.34 -11.65
CA ALA A 66 -14.75 9.84 -11.50
C ALA A 66 -13.75 10.55 -12.42
N GLN A 67 -12.48 10.51 -12.05
CA GLN A 67 -11.38 10.69 -12.99
C GLN A 67 -10.95 9.31 -13.50
N ILE A 68 -10.87 9.16 -14.81
CA ILE A 68 -10.36 7.93 -15.46
C ILE A 68 -9.04 8.29 -16.13
N LEU A 69 -7.96 7.65 -15.70
CA LEU A 69 -6.61 7.88 -16.19
C LEU A 69 -6.05 6.62 -16.86
N TRP A 70 -5.17 6.83 -17.84
CA TRP A 70 -4.43 5.75 -18.47
C TRP A 70 -3.08 6.25 -18.98
N THR A 71 -2.18 5.33 -19.28
CA THR A 71 -0.92 5.64 -19.98
C THR A 71 -0.88 4.90 -21.29
N THR A 72 -0.38 5.55 -22.34
CA THR A 72 -0.08 4.89 -23.62
C THR A 72 1.43 4.90 -23.83
N GLN A 73 1.98 3.74 -24.19
CA GLN A 73 3.30 3.63 -24.80
C GLN A 73 3.12 3.23 -26.27
N LYS A 74 3.75 3.99 -27.16
CA LYS A 74 4.12 3.47 -28.48
C LYS A 74 5.59 3.06 -28.41
N GLU A 75 5.94 1.99 -29.10
CA GLU A 75 7.33 1.57 -29.23
C GLU A 75 8.20 2.74 -29.71
N GLY A 76 9.28 3.02 -28.98
CA GLY A 76 10.22 4.10 -29.29
C GLY A 76 9.75 5.52 -28.92
N SER A 77 8.61 5.71 -28.25
CA SER A 77 8.14 7.04 -27.82
C SER A 77 8.02 7.20 -26.30
N SER A 78 8.04 8.44 -25.83
CA SER A 78 7.70 8.81 -24.45
C SER A 78 6.28 8.35 -24.08
N LYS A 79 6.10 8.00 -22.80
CA LYS A 79 4.78 7.67 -22.22
C LYS A 79 3.87 8.89 -22.27
N THR A 80 2.66 8.74 -22.81
CA THR A 80 1.63 9.79 -22.79
C THR A 80 0.57 9.43 -21.76
N LYS A 81 0.18 10.38 -20.91
CA LYS A 81 -0.92 10.22 -19.94
C LYS A 81 -2.22 10.73 -20.55
N GLY A 82 -3.27 9.90 -20.52
CA GLY A 82 -4.63 10.30 -20.82
C GLY A 82 -5.45 10.46 -19.54
N ARG A 83 -6.44 11.37 -19.59
CA ARG A 83 -7.38 11.61 -18.49
C ARG A 83 -8.72 12.08 -19.06
N VAL A 84 -9.81 11.51 -18.55
CA VAL A 84 -11.18 12.01 -18.78
C VAL A 84 -11.95 12.08 -17.46
N LEU A 85 -12.96 12.94 -17.42
CA LEU A 85 -13.93 13.01 -16.32
C LEU A 85 -15.16 12.21 -16.71
N ALA A 86 -15.58 11.28 -15.85
CA ALA A 86 -16.77 10.46 -16.06
C ALA A 86 -18.06 11.31 -15.85
N SER A 87 -18.41 12.10 -16.87
CA SER A 87 -19.62 12.92 -16.94
C SER A 87 -20.10 12.99 -18.38
N GLY A 88 -21.39 12.72 -18.62
CA GLY A 88 -21.94 12.66 -19.97
C GLY A 88 -21.24 11.63 -20.86
N LYS A 89 -21.03 11.98 -22.13
CA LYS A 89 -20.36 11.13 -23.12
C LYS A 89 -18.85 11.22 -23.00
N VAL A 90 -18.19 10.10 -22.73
CA VAL A 90 -16.73 10.03 -22.61
C VAL A 90 -16.16 8.85 -23.39
N LYS A 91 -14.98 9.06 -23.96
CA LYS A 91 -14.24 8.03 -24.68
C LYS A 91 -13.15 7.44 -23.78
N VAL A 92 -13.20 6.13 -23.58
CA VAL A 92 -12.26 5.37 -22.74
C VAL A 92 -11.54 4.33 -23.60
N PRO A 93 -10.21 4.19 -23.50
CA PRO A 93 -9.47 3.21 -24.30
C PRO A 93 -9.80 1.79 -23.85
N LYS A 94 -10.06 0.88 -24.80
CA LYS A 94 -10.54 -0.48 -24.51
C LYS A 94 -9.48 -1.38 -23.85
N ASN A 95 -8.24 -1.29 -24.33
CA ASN A 95 -7.17 -2.26 -24.01
C ASN A 95 -6.03 -1.64 -23.19
N GLN A 96 -6.26 -0.51 -22.55
CA GLN A 96 -5.25 0.16 -21.73
C GLN A 96 -5.61 0.02 -20.26
N PRO A 97 -4.66 -0.32 -19.38
CA PRO A 97 -4.87 -0.31 -17.94
C PRO A 97 -5.42 1.03 -17.48
N LEU A 98 -6.55 0.99 -16.78
CA LEU A 98 -7.21 2.18 -16.25
C LEU A 98 -6.95 2.34 -14.76
N GLU A 99 -6.78 3.59 -14.36
CA GLU A 99 -6.91 4.05 -12.99
C GLU A 99 -8.21 4.85 -12.86
N VAL A 100 -9.01 4.51 -11.86
CA VAL A 100 -10.30 5.15 -11.58
C VAL A 100 -10.23 5.78 -10.19
N ILE A 101 -10.43 7.09 -10.13
CA ILE A 101 -10.51 7.85 -8.88
C ILE A 101 -11.93 8.36 -8.74
N LEU A 102 -12.69 7.81 -7.79
CA LEU A 102 -14.06 8.23 -7.54
C LEU A 102 -14.13 9.64 -6.95
N SER A 103 -15.23 10.32 -7.25
CA SER A 103 -15.68 11.51 -6.53
C SER A 103 -16.79 11.14 -5.53
N THR A 104 -17.18 12.10 -4.69
CA THR A 104 -18.31 11.93 -3.75
C THR A 104 -19.62 11.66 -4.49
N GLU A 105 -19.82 12.29 -5.65
CA GLU A 105 -21.03 12.15 -6.47
C GLU A 105 -21.20 10.73 -7.04
N ALA A 106 -20.13 9.95 -7.17
CA ALA A 106 -20.22 8.57 -7.62
C ALA A 106 -21.06 7.68 -6.70
N LEU A 107 -21.12 8.00 -5.41
CA LEU A 107 -21.78 7.16 -4.41
C LEU A 107 -23.28 6.99 -4.69
N GLU A 108 -23.91 8.01 -5.28
CA GLU A 108 -25.32 8.00 -5.69
C GLU A 108 -25.55 7.30 -7.05
N HIS A 109 -24.48 7.00 -7.77
CA HIS A 109 -24.51 6.53 -9.17
C HIS A 109 -23.55 5.36 -9.44
N MET A 110 -23.29 4.51 -8.45
CA MET A 110 -22.34 3.39 -8.58
C MET A 110 -22.70 2.40 -9.70
N ASP A 111 -23.98 2.27 -10.07
CA ASP A 111 -24.41 1.49 -11.24
C ASP A 111 -23.76 2.00 -12.55
N SER A 112 -23.55 3.32 -12.66
CA SER A 112 -22.86 3.93 -13.80
C SER A 112 -21.36 3.67 -13.79
N ILE A 113 -20.77 3.34 -12.64
CA ILE A 113 -19.36 2.95 -12.53
C ILE A 113 -19.17 1.49 -13.00
N GLU A 114 -20.17 0.62 -12.84
CA GLU A 114 -20.08 -0.80 -13.22
C GLU A 114 -19.74 -1.02 -14.70
N GLN A 115 -20.13 -0.11 -15.59
CA GLN A 115 -19.77 -0.20 -17.01
C GLN A 115 -18.26 -0.23 -17.26
N LEU A 116 -17.45 0.30 -16.32
CA LEU A 116 -16.00 0.26 -16.39
C LEU A 116 -15.44 -1.15 -16.15
N ALA A 117 -16.23 -2.10 -15.64
CA ALA A 117 -15.83 -3.50 -15.48
C ALA A 117 -15.55 -4.19 -16.83
N ALA A 118 -16.02 -3.62 -17.95
CA ALA A 118 -15.69 -4.10 -19.29
C ALA A 118 -14.26 -3.74 -19.75
N PHE A 119 -13.51 -2.98 -18.93
CA PHE A 119 -12.18 -2.48 -19.21
C PHE A 119 -11.18 -3.02 -18.18
N PRO A 120 -9.87 -3.05 -18.48
CA PRO A 120 -8.86 -3.47 -17.53
C PRO A 120 -8.61 -2.37 -16.48
N VAL A 121 -9.54 -2.19 -15.55
CA VAL A 121 -9.37 -1.30 -14.40
C VAL A 121 -8.41 -1.97 -13.42
N THR A 122 -7.21 -1.42 -13.31
CA THR A 122 -6.11 -1.98 -12.52
C THR A 122 -5.88 -1.24 -11.21
N ASN A 123 -6.27 0.04 -11.13
CA ASN A 123 -6.20 0.85 -9.93
C ASN A 123 -7.56 1.49 -9.66
N PHE A 124 -8.09 1.31 -8.46
CA PHE A 124 -9.37 1.89 -8.04
C PHE A 124 -9.21 2.60 -6.70
N ILE A 125 -9.56 3.88 -6.68
CA ILE A 125 -9.38 4.77 -5.54
C ILE A 125 -10.73 5.37 -5.16
N ALA A 126 -11.21 5.04 -3.96
CA ALA A 126 -12.38 5.65 -3.33
C ALA A 126 -12.05 6.22 -1.94
N ALA A 127 -10.77 6.46 -1.68
CA ALA A 127 -10.28 6.91 -0.38
C ALA A 127 -10.86 8.28 0.03
N ARG A 128 -11.17 8.43 1.33
CA ARG A 128 -11.76 9.64 1.94
C ARG A 128 -13.15 10.00 1.41
N LEU A 129 -13.92 8.97 1.06
CA LEU A 129 -15.34 9.08 0.72
C LEU A 129 -16.16 8.28 1.73
N ASP A 130 -17.46 8.58 1.83
CA ASP A 130 -18.44 7.77 2.59
C ASP A 130 -18.76 6.44 1.87
N PHE A 131 -17.73 5.79 1.33
CA PHE A 131 -17.80 4.53 0.62
C PHE A 131 -17.99 3.37 1.61
N THR A 132 -19.04 2.58 1.43
CA THR A 132 -19.49 1.53 2.36
C THR A 132 -19.39 0.14 1.74
N ASP A 133 -19.66 -0.90 2.54
CA ASP A 133 -19.78 -2.28 2.04
C ASP A 133 -20.85 -2.43 0.94
N ASP A 134 -21.91 -1.63 0.97
CA ASP A 134 -22.94 -1.64 -0.08
C ASP A 134 -22.38 -1.13 -1.41
N HIS A 135 -21.52 -0.11 -1.39
CA HIS A 135 -20.88 0.39 -2.61
C HIS A 135 -19.88 -0.63 -3.17
N MET A 136 -19.20 -1.41 -2.31
CA MET A 136 -18.26 -2.45 -2.75
C MET A 136 -18.89 -3.49 -3.68
N ARG A 137 -20.18 -3.81 -3.55
CA ARG A 137 -20.84 -4.83 -4.39
C ARG A 137 -20.77 -4.53 -5.89
N HIS A 138 -20.70 -3.25 -6.25
CA HIS A 138 -20.60 -2.79 -7.63
C HIS A 138 -19.23 -3.12 -8.26
N LEU A 139 -18.21 -3.42 -7.43
CA LEU A 139 -16.88 -3.78 -7.90
C LEU A 139 -16.69 -5.27 -8.21
N LYS A 140 -17.71 -6.12 -7.99
CA LYS A 140 -17.60 -7.59 -8.13
C LYS A 140 -17.05 -8.09 -9.47
N ASN A 141 -17.23 -7.32 -10.53
CA ASN A 141 -16.85 -7.68 -11.90
C ASN A 141 -15.54 -7.06 -12.38
N PHE A 142 -14.84 -6.29 -11.54
CA PHE A 142 -13.57 -5.65 -11.89
C PHE A 142 -12.42 -6.67 -11.75
N LYS A 143 -12.30 -7.57 -12.74
CA LYS A 143 -11.43 -8.76 -12.64
C LYS A 143 -9.94 -8.46 -12.66
N SER A 144 -9.54 -7.32 -13.23
CA SER A 144 -8.13 -6.90 -13.37
C SER A 144 -7.64 -5.98 -12.25
N LEU A 145 -8.37 -5.86 -11.13
CA LEU A 145 -7.96 -5.00 -10.02
C LEU A 145 -6.65 -5.50 -9.41
N ALA A 146 -5.61 -4.68 -9.55
CA ALA A 146 -4.30 -4.89 -8.96
C ALA A 146 -4.06 -4.01 -7.73
N HIS A 147 -4.65 -2.81 -7.69
CA HIS A 147 -4.53 -1.85 -6.61
C HIS A 147 -5.91 -1.35 -6.20
N LEU A 148 -6.23 -1.51 -4.92
CA LEU A 148 -7.50 -1.04 -4.35
C LEU A 148 -7.20 -0.15 -3.15
N ASN A 149 -7.63 1.11 -3.23
CA ASN A 149 -7.47 2.09 -2.17
C ASN A 149 -8.83 2.58 -1.65
N LEU A 150 -9.12 2.19 -0.41
CA LEU A 150 -10.33 2.48 0.36
C LEU A 150 -9.95 3.11 1.72
N ASP A 151 -8.80 3.77 1.80
CA ASP A 151 -8.38 4.48 3.02
C ASP A 151 -9.42 5.50 3.45
N GLU A 152 -9.64 5.62 4.77
CA GLU A 152 -10.55 6.61 5.36
C GLU A 152 -11.97 6.51 4.75
N THR A 153 -12.47 5.28 4.61
CA THR A 153 -13.85 4.99 4.16
C THR A 153 -14.64 4.25 5.24
N LEU A 154 -15.90 3.93 4.96
CA LEU A 154 -16.84 3.27 5.87
C LEU A 154 -16.95 1.76 5.63
N VAL A 155 -15.97 1.15 4.96
CA VAL A 155 -15.94 -0.31 4.75
C VAL A 155 -15.65 -1.05 6.06
N THR A 156 -16.23 -2.24 6.19
CA THR A 156 -16.07 -3.12 7.35
C THR A 156 -15.59 -4.51 6.91
N ASP A 157 -15.48 -5.46 7.85
CA ASP A 157 -15.10 -6.85 7.57
C ASP A 157 -15.99 -7.54 6.50
N LYS A 158 -17.20 -7.02 6.26
CA LYS A 158 -18.11 -7.52 5.23
C LYS A 158 -17.51 -7.42 3.82
N SER A 159 -16.77 -6.35 3.54
CA SER A 159 -16.14 -6.13 2.23
C SER A 159 -14.99 -7.12 1.94
N LEU A 160 -14.35 -7.70 2.97
CA LEU A 160 -13.17 -8.56 2.80
C LEU A 160 -13.45 -9.82 1.96
N ALA A 161 -14.67 -10.36 2.05
CA ALA A 161 -15.07 -11.52 1.26
C ALA A 161 -15.08 -11.21 -0.26
N LEU A 162 -15.55 -10.02 -0.63
CA LEU A 162 -15.54 -9.58 -2.02
C LEU A 162 -14.13 -9.23 -2.49
N ILE A 163 -13.37 -8.52 -1.64
CA ILE A 163 -11.97 -8.17 -1.94
C ILE A 163 -11.14 -9.43 -2.24
N ALA A 164 -11.36 -10.51 -1.49
CA ALA A 164 -10.71 -11.81 -1.69
C ALA A 164 -11.00 -12.50 -3.04
N THR A 165 -11.97 -11.97 -3.82
CA THR A 165 -12.26 -12.46 -5.17
C THR A 165 -11.36 -11.86 -6.25
N PHE A 166 -10.68 -10.74 -5.98
CA PHE A 166 -9.78 -10.07 -6.92
C PHE A 166 -8.44 -10.81 -7.01
N LYS A 167 -8.32 -11.74 -7.96
CA LYS A 167 -7.15 -12.63 -8.07
C LYS A 167 -5.87 -11.95 -8.51
N GLU A 168 -5.98 -10.76 -9.10
CA GLU A 168 -4.84 -9.94 -9.52
C GLU A 168 -4.44 -8.90 -8.46
N LEU A 169 -5.09 -8.88 -7.29
CA LEU A 169 -4.86 -7.84 -6.28
C LEU A 169 -3.48 -7.98 -5.64
N MET A 170 -2.63 -6.98 -5.90
CA MET A 170 -1.26 -6.88 -5.40
C MET A 170 -1.15 -5.89 -4.23
N ALA A 171 -1.98 -4.85 -4.21
CA ALA A 171 -1.98 -3.83 -3.17
C ALA A 171 -3.38 -3.54 -2.66
N LEU A 172 -3.58 -3.66 -1.34
CA LEU A 172 -4.80 -3.32 -0.65
C LEU A 172 -4.52 -2.25 0.41
N ARG A 173 -5.24 -1.14 0.34
CA ARG A 173 -5.23 -0.08 1.34
C ARG A 173 -6.65 0.13 1.88
N ILE A 174 -6.81 -0.10 3.18
CA ILE A 174 -8.07 0.00 3.94
C ILE A 174 -7.77 0.64 5.31
N SER A 175 -6.82 1.58 5.35
CA SER A 175 -6.43 2.25 6.59
C SER A 175 -7.53 3.18 7.10
N VAL A 176 -7.63 3.35 8.41
CA VAL A 176 -8.61 4.23 9.06
C VAL A 176 -10.04 3.87 8.63
N THR A 177 -10.37 2.57 8.68
CA THR A 177 -11.69 2.00 8.41
C THR A 177 -12.18 1.25 9.66
N ASP A 178 -13.44 0.82 9.70
CA ASP A 178 -14.00 0.04 10.82
C ASP A 178 -13.74 -1.47 10.67
N ILE A 179 -12.56 -1.82 10.16
CA ILE A 179 -12.10 -3.20 10.06
C ILE A 179 -11.66 -3.68 11.44
N THR A 180 -12.21 -4.82 11.86
CA THR A 180 -11.99 -5.41 13.19
C THR A 180 -11.14 -6.69 13.15
N GLY A 181 -10.94 -7.27 11.96
CA GLY A 181 -10.19 -8.49 11.76
C GLY A 181 -10.99 -9.78 11.95
N THR A 182 -12.32 -9.68 12.08
CA THR A 182 -13.20 -10.84 12.26
C THR A 182 -13.20 -11.76 11.04
N ASN A 183 -13.03 -11.20 9.83
CA ASN A 183 -13.06 -11.90 8.54
C ASN A 183 -11.70 -11.92 7.81
N PHE A 184 -10.60 -11.81 8.53
CA PHE A 184 -9.24 -11.77 7.98
C PHE A 184 -8.81 -13.05 7.25
N GLU A 185 -9.38 -14.20 7.60
CA GLU A 185 -9.16 -15.46 6.89
C GLU A 185 -9.52 -15.37 5.39
N ALA A 186 -10.46 -14.50 5.00
CA ALA A 186 -10.81 -14.29 3.60
C ALA A 186 -9.62 -13.83 2.75
N LEU A 187 -8.71 -13.02 3.33
CA LEU A 187 -7.56 -12.47 2.64
C LEU A 187 -6.52 -13.55 2.24
N SER A 188 -6.59 -14.76 2.82
CA SER A 188 -5.74 -15.91 2.43
C SER A 188 -5.97 -16.37 0.99
N LYS A 189 -7.10 -15.98 0.40
CA LYS A 189 -7.47 -16.34 -0.98
C LYS A 189 -6.85 -15.42 -2.03
N LEU A 190 -6.09 -14.41 -1.61
CA LEU A 190 -5.37 -13.47 -2.48
C LEU A 190 -3.98 -14.04 -2.80
N PRO A 191 -3.76 -14.58 -4.03
CA PRO A 191 -2.56 -15.37 -4.31
C PRO A 191 -1.29 -14.53 -4.43
N ILE A 192 -1.42 -13.21 -4.67
CA ILE A 192 -0.29 -12.34 -5.02
C ILE A 192 -0.28 -11.01 -4.26
N LEU A 193 -0.90 -10.96 -3.06
CA LEU A 193 -0.90 -9.72 -2.27
C LEU A 193 0.52 -9.39 -1.77
N LEU A 194 1.06 -8.26 -2.24
CA LEU A 194 2.41 -7.77 -1.93
C LEU A 194 2.39 -6.66 -0.88
N HIS A 195 1.34 -5.83 -0.90
CA HIS A 195 1.23 -4.65 -0.05
C HIS A 195 -0.12 -4.62 0.66
N LEU A 196 -0.09 -4.53 1.99
CA LEU A 196 -1.29 -4.41 2.82
C LEU A 196 -1.12 -3.22 3.77
N ASN A 197 -2.05 -2.27 3.69
CA ASN A 197 -2.17 -1.19 4.65
C ASN A 197 -3.51 -1.26 5.39
N ILE A 198 -3.43 -1.57 6.68
CA ILE A 198 -4.54 -1.61 7.64
C ILE A 198 -4.26 -0.68 8.84
N HIS A 199 -3.42 0.34 8.64
CA HIS A 199 -3.14 1.37 9.63
C HIS A 199 -4.42 1.95 10.24
N GLY A 200 -4.45 2.19 11.54
CA GLY A 200 -5.55 2.93 12.18
C GLY A 200 -6.89 2.19 12.19
N THR A 201 -6.91 0.90 11.89
CA THR A 201 -8.12 0.05 12.00
C THR A 201 -8.34 -0.43 13.44
N ASN A 202 -9.55 -0.86 13.76
CA ASN A 202 -9.96 -1.23 15.13
C ASN A 202 -9.86 -2.74 15.38
N LEU A 203 -8.66 -3.31 15.18
CA LEU A 203 -8.46 -4.76 15.29
C LEU A 203 -8.79 -5.26 16.70
N LYS A 204 -9.54 -6.37 16.75
CA LYS A 204 -9.76 -7.09 18.01
C LYS A 204 -8.52 -7.90 18.37
N PRO A 205 -8.17 -7.99 19.67
CA PRO A 205 -7.04 -8.79 20.11
C PRO A 205 -7.10 -10.24 19.59
N GLY A 206 -5.97 -10.76 19.12
CA GLY A 206 -5.84 -12.13 18.64
C GLY A 206 -6.38 -12.37 17.23
N CYS A 207 -6.95 -11.36 16.55
CA CYS A 207 -7.54 -11.55 15.22
C CYS A 207 -6.48 -11.93 14.17
N LEU A 208 -5.21 -11.54 14.37
CA LEU A 208 -4.14 -11.89 13.45
C LEU A 208 -3.81 -13.38 13.49
N ALA A 209 -4.13 -14.13 14.55
CA ALA A 209 -3.86 -15.57 14.60
C ALA A 209 -4.48 -16.33 13.40
N LYS A 210 -5.60 -15.82 12.88
CA LYS A 210 -6.28 -16.33 11.68
C LYS A 210 -5.53 -16.07 10.36
N LEU A 211 -4.49 -15.25 10.38
CA LEU A 211 -3.66 -14.91 9.22
C LEU A 211 -2.42 -15.80 9.09
N LYS A 212 -2.25 -16.80 9.96
CA LYS A 212 -1.09 -17.69 9.91
C LYS A 212 -1.05 -18.46 8.58
N GLY A 213 -0.04 -18.17 7.75
CA GLY A 213 0.18 -18.81 6.44
C GLY A 213 -0.58 -18.16 5.28
N THR A 214 -1.26 -17.04 5.53
CA THR A 214 -2.14 -16.33 4.59
C THR A 214 -1.37 -15.47 3.57
N PHE A 215 -0.17 -15.03 3.92
CA PHE A 215 0.55 -13.99 3.18
C PHE A 215 1.97 -14.42 2.75
N PRO A 216 2.10 -15.46 1.89
CA PRO A 216 3.40 -15.98 1.49
C PRO A 216 4.24 -14.99 0.68
N HIS A 217 3.60 -14.01 0.02
CA HIS A 217 4.26 -13.03 -0.86
C HIS A 217 4.24 -11.60 -0.31
N LEU A 218 3.64 -11.37 0.86
CA LEU A 218 3.50 -10.03 1.43
C LEU A 218 4.88 -9.46 1.76
N SER A 219 5.21 -8.36 1.10
CA SER A 219 6.49 -7.66 1.19
C SER A 219 6.39 -6.45 2.11
N ASP A 220 5.23 -5.79 2.13
CA ASP A 220 5.04 -4.54 2.85
C ASP A 220 3.74 -4.60 3.65
N LEU A 221 3.84 -4.42 4.96
CA LEU A 221 2.72 -4.41 5.89
C LEU A 221 2.78 -3.17 6.77
N ASP A 222 1.74 -2.35 6.67
CA ASP A 222 1.46 -1.29 7.64
C ASP A 222 0.26 -1.71 8.49
N ILE A 223 0.54 -1.97 9.76
CA ILE A 223 -0.44 -2.36 10.79
C ILE A 223 -0.29 -1.45 12.02
N SER A 224 0.21 -0.23 11.79
CA SER A 224 0.42 0.76 12.84
C SER A 224 -0.91 1.28 13.39
N THR A 225 -0.96 1.57 14.70
CA THR A 225 -2.14 2.11 15.39
C THR A 225 -3.37 1.21 15.25
N THR A 226 -3.21 -0.10 15.46
CA THR A 226 -4.28 -1.10 15.34
C THR A 226 -4.57 -1.84 16.64
N ASN A 227 -4.04 -1.34 17.77
CA ASN A 227 -4.21 -1.94 19.10
C ASN A 227 -3.63 -3.37 19.22
N LEU A 228 -2.56 -3.68 18.49
CA LEU A 228 -1.90 -4.99 18.59
C LEU A 228 -1.41 -5.31 20.00
N ARG A 229 -1.51 -6.58 20.36
CA ARG A 229 -1.04 -7.15 21.62
C ARG A 229 -0.07 -8.30 21.40
N ARG A 230 0.50 -8.82 22.49
CA ARG A 230 1.41 -9.98 22.47
C ARG A 230 0.84 -11.20 21.71
N GLU A 231 -0.44 -11.46 21.90
CA GLU A 231 -1.17 -12.56 21.25
C GLU A 231 -1.21 -12.46 19.71
N ASP A 232 -1.04 -11.26 19.15
CA ASP A 232 -0.97 -11.02 17.71
C ASP A 232 0.44 -11.20 17.12
N ALA A 233 1.48 -11.12 17.94
CA ALA A 233 2.88 -11.10 17.49
C ALA A 233 3.31 -12.39 16.78
N ALA A 234 2.83 -13.54 17.26
CA ALA A 234 3.16 -14.85 16.68
C ALA A 234 2.62 -15.01 15.25
N ALA A 235 1.52 -14.34 14.90
CA ALA A 235 0.93 -14.43 13.57
C ALA A 235 1.79 -13.78 12.49
N LEU A 236 2.47 -12.68 12.84
CA LEU A 236 3.34 -11.92 11.94
C LEU A 236 4.48 -12.78 11.39
N THR A 237 4.91 -13.80 12.14
CA THR A 237 6.02 -14.70 11.77
C THR A 237 5.78 -15.49 10.49
N SER A 238 4.51 -15.66 10.10
CA SER A 238 4.13 -16.43 8.91
C SER A 238 4.35 -15.66 7.60
N ALA A 239 4.43 -14.32 7.65
CA ALA A 239 4.67 -13.47 6.48
C ALA A 239 6.17 -13.37 6.18
N THR A 240 6.79 -14.52 5.87
CA THR A 240 8.25 -14.68 5.76
C THR A 240 8.90 -13.86 4.63
N ALA A 241 8.10 -13.43 3.65
CA ALA A 241 8.54 -12.55 2.56
C ALA A 241 8.62 -11.06 2.95
N LEU A 242 8.18 -10.68 4.17
CA LEU A 242 8.15 -9.29 4.62
C LEU A 242 9.54 -8.64 4.53
N LYS A 243 9.55 -7.46 3.90
CA LYS A 243 10.71 -6.57 3.78
C LYS A 243 10.50 -5.31 4.60
N ASN A 244 9.28 -4.80 4.67
CA ASN A 244 8.94 -3.57 5.40
C ASN A 244 7.75 -3.82 6.32
N LEU A 245 7.92 -3.51 7.60
CA LEU A 245 6.89 -3.69 8.63
C LEU A 245 6.76 -2.43 9.49
N ASP A 246 5.57 -1.85 9.54
CA ASP A 246 5.23 -0.75 10.45
C ASP A 246 4.28 -1.24 11.55
N LEU A 247 4.78 -1.24 12.78
CA LEU A 247 4.06 -1.59 14.02
C LEU A 247 3.81 -0.35 14.88
N GLY A 248 4.10 0.86 14.38
CA GLY A 248 4.06 2.07 15.19
C GLY A 248 2.71 2.30 15.88
N GLY A 249 2.69 3.00 17.02
CA GLY A 249 1.45 3.31 17.75
C GLY A 249 0.80 2.13 18.48
N ASN A 250 1.30 0.90 18.32
CA ASN A 250 0.80 -0.28 19.04
C ASN A 250 1.45 -0.37 20.42
N LYS A 251 0.86 0.32 21.41
CA LYS A 251 1.39 0.37 22.79
C LYS A 251 1.46 -0.99 23.49
N GLY A 252 0.60 -1.94 23.11
CA GLY A 252 0.62 -3.31 23.63
C GLY A 252 1.74 -4.20 23.07
N PHE A 253 2.53 -3.68 22.12
CA PHE A 253 3.67 -4.36 21.53
C PHE A 253 4.94 -3.95 22.29
N ASP A 254 5.55 -4.89 23.01
CA ASP A 254 6.70 -4.67 23.90
C ASP A 254 7.91 -5.55 23.51
N ASP A 255 8.98 -5.50 24.29
CA ASP A 255 10.20 -6.30 24.05
C ASP A 255 9.95 -7.82 23.98
N SER A 256 8.94 -8.32 24.70
CA SER A 256 8.58 -9.75 24.67
C SER A 256 8.01 -10.19 23.31
N CYS A 257 7.54 -9.24 22.50
CA CYS A 257 6.99 -9.50 21.18
C CYS A 257 8.08 -9.61 20.10
N ILE A 258 9.29 -9.09 20.35
CA ILE A 258 10.37 -9.02 19.36
C ILE A 258 10.93 -10.40 19.01
N GLY A 259 10.96 -11.32 19.97
CA GLY A 259 11.41 -12.70 19.73
C GLY A 259 10.62 -13.40 18.59
N TYR A 260 9.34 -13.05 18.42
CA TYR A 260 8.53 -13.59 17.32
C TYR A 260 9.02 -13.08 15.96
N LEU A 261 9.52 -11.85 15.87
CA LEU A 261 9.99 -11.28 14.59
C LEU A 261 11.25 -11.96 14.05
N ALA A 262 11.95 -12.80 14.83
CA ALA A 262 13.15 -13.53 14.42
C ALA A 262 12.97 -14.39 13.14
N GLY A 263 11.74 -14.83 12.86
CA GLY A 263 11.41 -15.57 11.64
C GLY A 263 11.46 -14.73 10.34
N LEU A 264 11.43 -13.40 10.44
CA LEU A 264 11.35 -12.48 9.31
C LEU A 264 12.73 -12.20 8.68
N LYS A 265 13.36 -13.25 8.15
CA LYS A 265 14.73 -13.22 7.59
C LYS A 265 14.92 -12.25 6.41
N HIS A 266 13.83 -11.78 5.81
CA HIS A 266 13.85 -10.84 4.69
C HIS A 266 13.61 -9.38 5.10
N LEU A 267 13.32 -9.13 6.39
CA LEU A 267 12.98 -7.81 6.89
C LEU A 267 14.16 -6.85 6.75
N LYS A 268 13.91 -5.71 6.10
CA LYS A 268 14.87 -4.63 5.83
C LYS A 268 14.57 -3.38 6.64
N SER A 269 13.29 -3.06 6.82
CA SER A 269 12.83 -1.91 7.58
C SER A 269 11.79 -2.32 8.60
N LEU A 270 12.02 -1.93 9.85
CA LEU A 270 11.08 -2.12 10.96
C LEU A 270 10.79 -0.77 11.60
N LYS A 271 9.52 -0.40 11.74
CA LYS A 271 9.10 0.77 12.50
C LYS A 271 8.32 0.35 13.74
N VAL A 272 8.79 0.82 14.89
CA VAL A 272 8.24 0.55 16.23
C VAL A 272 8.06 1.84 17.03
N ALA A 273 7.97 2.99 16.35
CA ALA A 273 7.69 4.27 16.97
C ALA A 273 6.40 4.23 17.80
N ASP A 274 6.39 4.79 19.01
CA ASP A 274 5.23 4.77 19.92
C ASP A 274 4.69 3.39 20.31
N THR A 275 5.54 2.35 20.26
CA THR A 275 5.28 1.06 20.90
C THR A 275 5.85 1.04 22.32
N SER A 276 5.80 -0.09 23.01
CA SER A 276 6.51 -0.32 24.28
C SER A 276 7.85 -1.05 24.10
N VAL A 277 8.36 -1.13 22.87
CA VAL A 277 9.69 -1.70 22.57
C VAL A 277 10.79 -0.73 23.05
N THR A 278 11.81 -1.27 23.70
CA THR A 278 12.95 -0.56 24.27
C THR A 278 14.29 -1.04 23.68
N ASP A 279 15.39 -0.44 24.13
CA ASP A 279 16.74 -0.82 23.74
C ASP A 279 17.13 -2.25 24.11
N LYS A 280 16.43 -2.89 25.06
CA LYS A 280 16.59 -4.33 25.38
C LYS A 280 16.39 -5.23 24.16
N SER A 281 15.57 -4.79 23.21
CA SER A 281 15.30 -5.54 21.98
C SER A 281 16.36 -5.38 20.90
N LEU A 282 17.33 -4.47 21.05
CA LEU A 282 18.37 -4.25 20.03
C LEU A 282 19.20 -5.50 19.78
N ALA A 283 19.57 -6.23 20.84
CA ALA A 283 20.34 -7.46 20.73
C ALA A 283 19.60 -8.51 19.89
N GLU A 284 18.29 -8.67 20.04
CA GLU A 284 17.49 -9.58 19.22
C GLU A 284 17.29 -9.07 17.79
N LEU A 285 16.95 -7.78 17.63
CA LEU A 285 16.77 -7.16 16.31
C LEU A 285 18.05 -7.20 15.46
N SER A 286 19.22 -7.16 16.09
CA SER A 286 20.53 -7.29 15.45
C SER A 286 20.72 -8.62 14.72
N LYS A 287 20.04 -9.68 15.20
CA LYS A 287 20.16 -11.04 14.64
C LYS A 287 19.43 -11.16 13.30
N LEU A 288 18.54 -10.23 12.96
CA LEU A 288 17.84 -10.24 11.69
C LEU A 288 18.82 -9.96 10.53
N PRO A 289 19.06 -10.93 9.62
CA PRO A 289 20.19 -10.91 8.68
C PRO A 289 20.16 -9.73 7.69
N LYS A 290 18.96 -9.22 7.37
CA LYS A 290 18.76 -8.18 6.35
C LYS A 290 18.25 -6.85 6.91
N LEU A 291 18.07 -6.72 8.23
CA LEU A 291 17.53 -5.51 8.81
C LEU A 291 18.55 -4.37 8.68
N LYS A 292 18.14 -3.28 8.03
CA LYS A 292 18.96 -2.10 7.73
C LYS A 292 18.43 -0.83 8.38
N SER A 293 17.12 -0.74 8.60
CA SER A 293 16.47 0.45 9.15
C SER A 293 15.58 0.07 10.31
N LEU A 294 15.79 0.69 11.46
CA LEU A 294 14.93 0.63 12.63
C LEU A 294 14.41 2.03 12.92
N ILE A 295 13.12 2.26 12.75
CA ILE A 295 12.50 3.57 13.01
C ILE A 295 11.83 3.51 14.39
N VAL A 296 12.32 4.34 15.30
CA VAL A 296 11.84 4.46 16.68
C VAL A 296 11.32 5.88 16.89
N ARG A 297 10.69 6.14 18.05
CA ARG A 297 10.50 7.50 18.55
C ARG A 297 11.23 7.63 19.87
N ASN A 298 12.09 8.64 20.01
CA ASN A 298 12.89 8.90 21.22
C ASN A 298 12.06 9.46 22.40
N ARG A 299 10.97 8.75 22.72
CA ARG A 299 10.25 8.85 23.99
C ARG A 299 10.15 7.49 24.68
N THR A 300 10.37 6.38 23.96
CA THR A 300 10.66 5.09 24.56
C THR A 300 12.11 5.07 25.05
N PHE A 301 12.40 4.35 26.12
CA PHE A 301 13.62 4.44 26.92
C PHE A 301 14.89 3.89 26.21
N TRP A 302 15.24 4.36 25.01
CA TRP A 302 16.45 3.96 24.27
C TRP A 302 17.69 4.70 24.81
N ARG A 303 17.98 4.52 26.10
CA ARG A 303 19.04 5.25 26.82
C ARG A 303 20.42 4.61 26.69
N SER A 304 20.47 3.30 26.43
CA SER A 304 21.71 2.51 26.47
C SER A 304 22.55 2.64 25.19
N GLY A 305 22.03 3.33 24.18
CA GLY A 305 22.65 3.42 22.86
C GLY A 305 22.58 2.13 22.05
N ILE A 306 23.09 2.20 20.82
CA ILE A 306 23.17 1.05 19.90
C ILE A 306 24.36 0.20 20.33
N PRO A 307 24.20 -1.10 20.70
CA PRO A 307 25.32 -1.98 20.99
C PRO A 307 26.40 -1.93 19.91
N SER A 308 27.67 -2.06 20.29
CA SER A 308 28.78 -1.95 19.34
C SER A 308 28.69 -2.98 18.20
N GLU A 309 28.13 -4.16 18.48
CA GLU A 309 27.92 -5.24 17.51
C GLU A 309 26.84 -4.90 16.46
N THR A 310 25.95 -3.96 16.77
CA THR A 310 24.93 -3.42 15.85
C THR A 310 25.40 -2.21 15.04
N SER A 311 26.52 -1.59 15.44
CA SER A 311 27.03 -0.36 14.84
C SER A 311 27.50 -0.60 13.39
N GLY A 312 27.07 0.25 12.46
CA GLY A 312 27.42 0.19 11.03
C GLY A 312 26.52 -0.69 10.16
N ARG A 313 25.80 -1.67 10.72
CA ARG A 313 24.84 -2.53 9.97
C ARG A 313 23.40 -2.03 10.05
N LEU A 314 22.98 -1.57 11.22
CA LEU A 314 21.61 -1.15 11.49
C LEU A 314 21.54 0.37 11.65
N LYS A 315 20.79 1.04 10.77
CA LYS A 315 20.49 2.47 10.89
C LYS A 315 19.26 2.64 11.79
N VAL A 316 19.46 3.20 12.98
CA VAL A 316 18.35 3.57 13.87
C VAL A 316 17.97 5.03 13.62
N ILE A 317 16.69 5.27 13.35
CA ILE A 317 16.14 6.59 12.98
C ILE A 317 15.09 6.97 14.02
N ASP A 318 15.28 8.10 14.68
CA ASP A 318 14.22 8.71 15.50
C ASP A 318 13.27 9.53 14.62
N CYS A 319 12.00 9.14 14.57
CA CYS A 319 10.99 9.81 13.76
C CYS A 319 10.51 11.17 14.31
N ALA A 320 10.89 11.53 15.54
CA ALA A 320 10.58 12.84 16.13
C ALA A 320 11.75 13.83 16.07
N ALA A 321 12.95 13.40 15.65
CA ALA A 321 14.11 14.25 15.58
C ALA A 321 13.96 15.28 14.43
N LYS A 322 14.30 16.55 14.70
CA LYS A 322 14.25 17.64 13.70
C LYS A 322 15.28 17.47 12.57
N SER A 323 16.30 16.65 12.78
CA SER A 323 17.24 16.16 11.79
C SER A 323 17.31 14.64 11.90
N ASN A 324 17.37 13.93 10.77
CA ASN A 324 17.55 12.48 10.75
C ASN A 324 18.83 12.15 11.51
N ALA A 325 18.72 11.65 12.74
CA ALA A 325 19.86 11.25 13.55
C ALA A 325 20.65 10.16 12.81
N THR A 326 21.69 10.55 12.08
CA THR A 326 22.74 9.65 11.63
C THR A 326 23.62 9.36 12.82
N LEU A 327 23.61 8.10 13.29
CA LEU A 327 24.61 7.40 14.11
C LEU A 327 25.08 8.03 15.45
N GLU A 328 24.89 9.32 15.71
CA GLU A 328 25.57 10.04 16.80
C GLU A 328 24.63 10.54 17.91
N VAL A 329 23.30 10.43 17.76
CA VAL A 329 22.35 11.04 18.72
C VAL A 329 21.98 10.12 19.90
N PHE A 330 22.44 8.87 19.91
CA PHE A 330 22.27 7.99 21.07
C PHE A 330 23.44 8.12 22.05
N GLN A 331 23.78 9.35 22.46
CA GLN A 331 24.56 9.49 23.69
C GLN A 331 23.62 9.35 24.89
N PRO A 332 24.02 8.60 25.94
CA PRO A 332 23.22 8.53 27.16
C PRO A 332 23.02 9.94 27.71
N LEU A 333 21.77 10.30 27.98
CA LEU A 333 21.48 11.47 28.82
C LEU A 333 22.18 11.25 30.16
N ARG A 334 23.15 12.12 30.48
CA ARG A 334 23.76 12.21 31.82
C ARG A 334 22.70 12.48 32.87
#